data_AF-A0A3B8I2Z6-F1
#
_entry.id   AF-A0A3B8I2Z6-F1
#
_cell.length_a   1.000
_cell.length_b   1.000
_cell.length_c   1.000
_cell.angle_alpha   90.00
_cell.angle_beta   90.00
_cell.angle_gamma   90.00
#
_symmetry.space_group_name_H-M   'P 1'
#
loop_
_entity.id
_entity.type
_entity.pdbx_description
1 polymer ?
#
loop_
_entity_poly.entity_id
_entity_poly.type
_entity_poly.pdbx_seq_one_letter_code
_entity_poly.pdbx_strand_id
1 'polypeptide(L)'
;MKVGMVCSSKQTQIYNLKSGEPQTNKSNHPLMEWINKLLYNYPYPGDLNPESIDWVTDVALELERVYQPKFVFLSYASYYLISLFTRHGRFDRDFFLQHLFTAVERFISQTGMTPFILGTGGTMPLEGEVDLTELDGLVTASRMGPIYAGLYHPSDRDLYYLNQLEAIQMILPQNRLSQVWKPGSSFEGRIPDYLLVAARGFAFCTPDSSKKPLYRVNARDNAIPIFAPDPIKSIVDIAPAIKKRLRKERVALVVLEGIDREQFMFGSDSCANTYSWYTYLPGEGQYLAITTGKHLPDHPYPPGYRD
;
A
#
# COMPACT_ATOMS: atom_id res chain seq x y z
N MET A 1 -7.42 -27.13 -2.00
CA MET A 1 -8.61 -26.27 -2.17
C MET A 1 -8.16 -24.81 -2.09
N LYS A 2 -8.57 -23.94 -3.02
CA LYS A 2 -8.26 -22.50 -3.02
C LYS A 2 -9.57 -21.73 -2.84
N VAL A 3 -9.82 -21.24 -1.64
CA VAL A 3 -11.06 -20.55 -1.28
C VAL A 3 -10.74 -19.20 -0.64
N GLY A 4 -11.59 -18.22 -0.91
CA GLY A 4 -11.58 -16.92 -0.25
C GLY A 4 -12.75 -16.87 0.71
N MET A 5 -12.55 -16.33 1.91
CA MET A 5 -13.62 -16.12 2.88
C MET A 5 -13.74 -14.63 3.14
N VAL A 6 -14.93 -14.08 2.94
CA VAL A 6 -15.26 -12.69 3.27
C VAL A 6 -16.26 -12.73 4.40
N CYS A 7 -15.81 -12.30 5.58
CA CYS A 7 -16.66 -12.17 6.76
C CYS A 7 -17.05 -10.72 6.97
N SER A 8 -18.35 -10.50 7.08
CA SER A 8 -18.93 -9.32 7.69
C SER A 8 -19.48 -9.71 9.06
N SER A 9 -19.78 -8.72 9.91
CA SER A 9 -20.43 -8.95 11.21
C SER A 9 -21.76 -9.73 11.14
N LYS A 10 -22.36 -9.87 9.95
CA LYS A 10 -23.66 -10.52 9.73
C LYS A 10 -23.58 -11.83 8.96
N GLN A 11 -22.55 -12.04 8.14
CA GLN A 11 -22.47 -13.19 7.24
C GLN A 11 -21.04 -13.47 6.80
N THR A 12 -20.75 -14.77 6.61
CA THR A 12 -19.53 -15.28 5.99
C THR A 12 -19.86 -15.81 4.61
N GLN A 13 -19.28 -15.20 3.57
CA GLN A 13 -19.36 -15.67 2.19
C GLN A 13 -18.06 -16.37 1.81
N ILE A 14 -18.18 -17.54 1.19
CA ILE A 14 -17.03 -18.33 0.72
C ILE A 14 -17.04 -18.24 -0.80
N TYR A 15 -15.88 -17.99 -1.39
CA TYR A 15 -15.70 -17.89 -2.83
C TYR A 15 -14.67 -18.90 -3.30
N ASN A 16 -14.86 -19.44 -4.49
CA ASN A 16 -13.81 -20.16 -5.18
C ASN A 16 -12.81 -19.15 -5.74
N LEU A 17 -11.55 -19.17 -5.28
CA LEU A 17 -10.55 -18.19 -5.73
C LEU A 17 -10.22 -18.27 -7.23
N LYS A 18 -10.53 -19.39 -7.89
CA LYS A 18 -10.28 -19.55 -9.33
C LYS A 18 -11.39 -18.94 -10.17
N SER A 19 -12.65 -19.15 -9.81
CA SER A 19 -13.80 -18.65 -10.59
C SER A 19 -14.35 -17.32 -10.07
N GLY A 20 -14.04 -16.94 -8.84
CA GLY A 20 -14.65 -15.79 -8.16
C GLY A 20 -16.10 -16.03 -7.73
N GLU A 21 -16.66 -17.22 -7.98
CA GLU A 21 -18.06 -17.52 -7.70
C GLU A 21 -18.29 -17.89 -6.23
N PRO A 22 -19.44 -17.52 -5.65
CA PRO A 22 -19.83 -17.97 -4.32
C PRO A 22 -19.91 -19.50 -4.27
N GLN A 23 -19.28 -20.09 -3.26
CA GLN A 23 -19.33 -21.51 -3.01
C GLN A 23 -20.48 -21.81 -2.05
N THR A 24 -21.57 -22.36 -2.58
CA THR A 24 -22.78 -22.70 -1.83
C THR A 24 -22.62 -23.92 -0.93
N ASN A 25 -21.77 -24.88 -1.33
CA ASN A 25 -21.43 -26.03 -0.50
C ASN A 25 -20.23 -25.69 0.39
N LYS A 26 -20.49 -25.45 1.68
CA LYS A 26 -19.44 -25.30 2.70
C LYS A 26 -18.57 -26.56 2.68
N SER A 27 -17.28 -26.38 2.40
CA SER A 27 -16.31 -27.46 2.58
C SER A 27 -16.29 -27.88 4.05
N ASN A 28 -16.44 -29.17 4.34
CA ASN A 28 -16.33 -29.74 5.69
C ASN A 28 -14.88 -29.76 6.23
N HIS A 29 -14.00 -28.90 5.71
CA HIS A 29 -12.62 -28.86 6.16
C HIS A 29 -12.54 -28.22 7.56
N PRO A 30 -11.92 -28.86 8.58
CA PRO A 30 -11.90 -28.34 9.95
C PRO A 30 -11.38 -26.90 10.09
N LEU A 31 -10.40 -26.51 9.27
CA LEU A 31 -9.90 -25.13 9.23
C LEU A 31 -10.97 -24.09 8.84
N MET A 32 -11.98 -24.44 8.05
CA MET A 32 -13.03 -23.50 7.64
C MET A 32 -13.92 -23.10 8.81
N GLU A 33 -14.27 -24.07 9.67
CA GLU A 33 -15.04 -23.78 10.89
C GLU A 33 -14.22 -22.92 11.85
N TRP A 34 -12.92 -23.23 11.99
CA TRP A 34 -12.03 -22.45 12.84
C TRP A 34 -11.84 -21.02 12.34
N ILE A 35 -11.57 -20.81 11.04
CA ILE A 35 -11.45 -19.47 10.44
C ILE A 35 -12.75 -18.68 10.64
N ASN A 36 -13.91 -19.33 10.48
CA ASN A 36 -15.20 -18.69 10.72
C ASN A 36 -15.37 -18.25 12.19
N LYS A 37 -14.93 -19.07 13.16
CA LYS A 37 -14.93 -18.70 14.59
C LYS A 37 -13.95 -17.56 14.88
N LEU A 38 -12.76 -17.60 14.28
CA LEU A 38 -11.77 -16.53 14.38
C LEU A 38 -12.37 -15.20 13.92
N LEU A 39 -12.93 -15.16 12.71
CA LEU A 39 -13.48 -13.92 12.13
C LEU A 39 -14.72 -13.42 12.89
N TYR A 40 -15.47 -14.31 13.54
CA TYR A 40 -16.57 -13.93 14.42
C TYR A 40 -16.08 -13.33 15.75
N ASN A 41 -15.04 -13.91 16.35
CA ASN A 41 -14.48 -13.46 17.63
C ASN A 41 -13.64 -12.18 17.49
N TYR A 42 -13.06 -11.95 16.32
CA TYR A 42 -12.23 -10.79 16.01
C TYR A 42 -12.84 -10.02 14.82
N PRO A 43 -13.96 -9.30 15.02
CA PRO A 43 -14.51 -8.46 13.97
C PRO A 43 -13.55 -7.31 13.64
N TYR A 44 -13.38 -6.98 12.35
CA TYR A 44 -12.53 -5.88 11.93
C TYR A 44 -13.09 -4.53 12.45
N PRO A 45 -12.32 -3.76 13.25
CA PRO A 45 -12.82 -2.55 13.89
C PRO A 45 -12.91 -1.33 12.93
N GLY A 46 -12.29 -1.42 11.75
CA GLY A 46 -12.36 -0.42 10.70
C GLY A 46 -11.08 0.41 10.53
N ASP A 47 -10.90 0.93 9.32
CA ASP A 47 -9.66 1.54 8.83
C ASP A 47 -9.15 2.74 9.66
N LEU A 48 -10.05 3.49 10.29
CA LEU A 48 -9.74 4.67 11.09
C LEU A 48 -9.78 4.42 12.60
N ASN A 49 -9.99 3.17 13.03
CA ASN A 49 -10.03 2.82 14.44
C ASN A 49 -8.60 2.40 14.91
N PRO A 50 -8.05 3.01 15.97
CA PRO A 50 -6.80 2.58 16.61
C PRO A 50 -6.73 1.08 16.93
N GLU A 51 -7.84 0.47 17.32
CA GLU A 51 -7.95 -0.96 17.66
C GLU A 51 -7.58 -1.88 16.48
N SER A 52 -7.53 -1.36 15.24
CA SER A 52 -7.02 -2.10 14.08
C SER A 52 -5.58 -2.57 14.25
N ILE A 53 -4.75 -1.87 15.04
CA ILE A 53 -3.38 -2.31 15.36
C ILE A 53 -3.42 -3.64 16.14
N ASP A 54 -4.24 -3.68 17.19
CA ASP A 54 -4.40 -4.89 18.01
C ASP A 54 -5.03 -6.00 17.20
N TRP A 55 -6.07 -5.68 16.43
CA TRP A 55 -6.75 -6.64 15.57
C TRP A 55 -5.80 -7.37 14.61
N VAL A 56 -4.91 -6.65 13.90
CA VAL A 56 -3.92 -7.26 13.00
C VAL A 56 -3.04 -8.25 13.77
N THR A 57 -2.57 -7.84 14.94
CA THR A 57 -1.64 -8.62 15.76
C THR A 57 -2.31 -9.85 16.37
N ASP A 58 -3.49 -9.68 16.97
CA ASP A 58 -4.21 -10.74 17.67
C ASP A 58 -4.70 -11.82 16.70
N VAL A 59 -5.23 -11.41 15.54
CA VAL A 59 -5.61 -12.34 14.48
C VAL A 59 -4.40 -13.10 13.95
N ALA A 60 -3.25 -12.44 13.78
CA ALA A 60 -2.02 -13.09 13.33
C ALA A 60 -1.47 -14.08 14.36
N LEU A 61 -1.54 -13.77 15.66
CA LEU A 61 -1.14 -14.67 16.75
C LEU A 61 -2.03 -15.90 16.83
N GLU A 62 -3.35 -15.74 16.70
CA GLU A 62 -4.27 -16.89 16.65
C GLU A 62 -4.04 -17.76 15.41
N LEU A 63 -3.74 -17.15 14.25
CA LEU A 63 -3.34 -17.86 13.04
C LEU A 63 -2.03 -18.62 13.24
N GLU A 64 -1.04 -18.03 13.90
CA GLU A 64 0.22 -18.72 14.20
C GLU A 64 -0.01 -19.94 15.08
N ARG A 65 -0.78 -19.78 16.15
CA ARG A 65 -1.07 -20.84 17.13
C ARG A 65 -1.67 -22.09 16.50
N VAL A 66 -2.50 -21.93 15.48
CA VAL A 66 -3.26 -23.03 14.87
C VAL A 66 -2.65 -23.52 13.56
N TYR A 67 -2.15 -22.62 12.72
CA TYR A 67 -1.67 -22.96 11.37
C TYR A 67 -0.14 -23.05 11.27
N GLN A 68 0.60 -22.42 12.19
CA GLN A 68 2.07 -22.37 12.21
C GLN A 68 2.69 -22.07 10.83
N PRO A 69 2.30 -20.95 10.18
CA PRO A 69 2.75 -20.62 8.84
C PRO A 69 4.27 -20.46 8.77
N LYS A 70 4.86 -20.85 7.64
CA LYS A 70 6.26 -20.52 7.33
C LYS A 70 6.47 -19.04 7.00
N PHE A 71 5.41 -18.37 6.53
CA PHE A 71 5.45 -16.97 6.12
C PHE A 71 4.18 -16.26 6.60
N VAL A 72 4.34 -15.09 7.22
CA VAL A 72 3.24 -14.19 7.59
C VAL A 72 3.52 -12.82 7.01
N PHE A 73 2.50 -12.22 6.42
CA PHE A 73 2.50 -10.82 5.98
C PHE A 73 1.53 -10.04 6.85
N LEU A 74 2.04 -9.05 7.58
CA LEU A 74 1.25 -8.15 8.43
C LEU A 74 1.31 -6.74 7.83
N SER A 75 0.15 -6.10 7.69
CA SER A 75 0.03 -4.74 7.17
C SER A 75 -0.71 -3.87 8.17
N TYR A 76 -0.05 -2.83 8.66
CA TYR A 76 -0.61 -1.88 9.61
C TYR A 76 -0.90 -0.55 8.90
N ALA A 77 -2.14 -0.39 8.42
CA ALA A 77 -2.58 0.75 7.61
C ALA A 77 -3.17 1.91 8.41
N SER A 78 -3.65 1.64 9.63
CA SER A 78 -4.48 2.57 10.40
C SER A 78 -3.79 3.90 10.70
N TYR A 79 -2.49 3.88 11.02
CA TYR A 79 -1.73 5.11 11.26
C TYR A 79 -1.69 6.03 10.03
N TYR A 80 -1.43 5.46 8.85
CA TYR A 80 -1.44 6.20 7.59
C TYR A 80 -2.81 6.81 7.32
N LEU A 81 -3.88 6.01 7.41
CA LEU A 81 -5.24 6.47 7.11
C LEU A 81 -5.73 7.51 8.11
N ILE A 82 -5.45 7.33 9.41
CA ILE A 82 -5.74 8.34 10.44
C ILE A 82 -4.96 9.62 10.15
N SER A 83 -3.69 9.53 9.78
CA SER A 83 -2.86 10.68 9.43
C SER A 83 -3.42 11.45 8.23
N LEU A 84 -3.89 10.77 7.19
CA LEU A 84 -4.48 11.42 6.01
C LEU A 84 -5.82 12.12 6.33
N PHE A 85 -6.70 11.47 7.08
CA PHE A 85 -8.10 11.87 7.20
C PHE A 85 -8.49 12.50 8.54
N THR A 86 -7.57 12.59 9.48
CA THR A 86 -7.81 13.18 10.80
C THR A 86 -7.01 14.47 10.96
N ARG A 87 -7.70 15.55 11.31
CA ARG A 87 -7.06 16.85 11.56
C ARG A 87 -5.99 16.73 12.64
N HIS A 88 -4.86 17.42 12.44
CA HIS A 88 -3.80 17.48 13.45
C HIS A 88 -4.35 17.89 14.83
N GLY A 89 -3.87 17.23 15.89
CA GLY A 89 -4.33 17.42 17.27
C GLY A 89 -5.64 16.70 17.63
N ARG A 90 -6.29 16.01 16.70
CA ARG A 90 -7.48 15.16 16.98
C ARG A 90 -7.15 13.70 17.26
N PHE A 91 -5.88 13.32 17.19
CA PHE A 91 -5.37 12.03 17.63
C PHE A 91 -4.01 12.22 18.30
N ASP A 92 -3.71 11.35 19.27
CA ASP A 92 -2.41 11.31 19.92
C ASP A 92 -1.44 10.49 19.05
N ARG A 93 -0.58 11.19 18.33
CA ARG A 93 0.38 10.57 17.38
C ARG A 93 1.40 9.71 18.09
N ASP A 94 1.93 10.17 19.22
CA ASP A 94 3.03 9.51 19.91
C ASP A 94 2.54 8.22 20.57
N PHE A 95 1.35 8.28 21.20
CA PHE A 95 0.67 7.08 21.68
C PHE A 95 0.43 6.06 20.56
N PHE A 96 -0.04 6.52 19.40
CA PHE A 96 -0.35 5.64 18.28
C PHE A 96 0.89 4.93 17.71
N LEU A 97 2.00 5.68 17.57
CA LEU A 97 3.28 5.13 17.15
C LEU A 97 3.79 4.12 18.18
N GLN A 98 3.81 4.49 19.46
CA GLN A 98 4.26 3.59 20.53
C GLN A 98 3.44 2.29 20.56
N HIS A 99 2.10 2.39 20.42
CA HIS A 99 1.21 1.25 20.37
C HIS A 99 1.49 0.36 19.17
N LEU A 100 1.68 0.95 17.98
CA LEU A 100 2.04 0.23 16.76
C LEU A 100 3.32 -0.58 16.93
N PHE A 101 4.40 0.06 17.39
CA PHE A 101 5.70 -0.62 17.57
C PHE A 101 5.62 -1.71 18.64
N THR A 102 4.91 -1.46 19.75
CA THR A 102 4.68 -2.45 20.82
C THR A 102 3.93 -3.68 20.28
N ALA A 103 2.93 -3.49 19.42
CA ALA A 103 2.17 -4.58 18.83
C ALA A 103 3.04 -5.44 17.89
N VAL A 104 3.91 -4.81 17.09
CA VAL A 104 4.87 -5.51 16.23
C VAL A 104 5.88 -6.31 17.07
N GLU A 105 6.45 -5.71 18.12
CA GLU A 105 7.35 -6.39 19.05
C GLU A 105 6.68 -7.58 19.75
N ARG A 106 5.42 -7.42 20.16
CA ARG A 106 4.61 -8.51 20.73
C ARG A 106 4.50 -9.67 19.76
N PHE A 107 4.18 -9.41 18.49
CA PHE A 107 4.10 -10.47 17.48
C PHE A 107 5.43 -11.21 17.30
N ILE A 108 6.53 -10.47 17.12
CA ILE A 108 7.85 -11.06 16.88
C ILE A 108 8.34 -11.85 18.09
N SER A 109 8.20 -11.31 19.30
CA SER A 109 8.63 -11.97 20.53
C SER A 109 7.86 -13.26 20.83
N GLN A 110 6.55 -13.30 20.58
CA GLN A 110 5.73 -14.49 20.84
C GLN A 110 5.90 -15.58 19.79
N THR A 111 6.12 -15.21 18.52
CA THR A 111 6.20 -16.19 17.42
C THR A 111 7.63 -16.65 17.13
N GLY A 112 8.64 -15.85 17.50
CA GLY A 112 10.05 -16.10 17.18
C GLY A 112 10.33 -16.14 15.67
N MET A 113 9.45 -15.57 14.83
CA MET A 113 9.67 -15.50 13.38
C MET A 113 10.77 -14.48 13.06
N THR A 114 11.56 -14.77 12.03
CA THR A 114 12.59 -13.83 11.56
C THR A 114 11.92 -12.61 10.92
N PRO A 115 12.14 -11.39 11.44
CA PRO A 115 11.42 -10.20 11.00
C PRO A 115 12.05 -9.53 9.77
N PHE A 116 11.22 -9.11 8.83
CA PHE A 116 11.47 -8.03 7.88
C PHE A 116 10.43 -6.94 8.17
N ILE A 117 10.83 -5.82 8.76
CA ILE A 117 9.93 -4.74 9.16
C ILE A 117 10.28 -3.51 8.33
N LEU A 118 9.33 -2.89 7.66
CA LEU A 118 9.58 -1.68 6.88
C LEU A 118 8.47 -0.64 7.07
N GLY A 119 8.87 0.63 7.05
CA GLY A 119 7.95 1.73 6.84
C GLY A 119 7.68 1.92 5.34
N THR A 120 6.57 2.55 4.97
CA THR A 120 6.23 2.81 3.55
C THR A 120 6.48 4.25 3.11
N GLY A 121 7.08 5.07 3.97
CA GLY A 121 7.23 6.51 3.78
C GLY A 121 6.17 7.28 4.58
N GLY A 122 6.54 8.49 4.99
CA GLY A 122 5.76 9.35 5.84
C GLY A 122 4.64 10.09 5.13
N THR A 123 4.00 10.95 5.90
CA THR A 123 3.03 11.93 5.41
C THR A 123 3.51 13.33 5.78
N MET A 124 3.08 14.33 5.03
CA MET A 124 3.30 15.74 5.31
C MET A 124 1.97 16.52 5.28
N PRO A 125 1.87 17.70 5.91
CA PRO A 125 0.68 18.54 5.81
C PRO A 125 0.27 18.80 4.37
N LEU A 126 -1.02 18.79 4.10
CA LEU A 126 -1.57 19.21 2.81
C LEU A 126 -1.47 20.74 2.71
N GLU A 127 -0.79 21.23 1.67
CA GLU A 127 -0.66 22.65 1.34
C GLU A 127 -1.82 23.13 0.47
N GLY A 128 -2.29 22.29 -0.45
CA GLY A 128 -3.43 22.59 -1.30
C GLY A 128 -3.83 21.43 -2.20
N GLU A 129 -5.04 21.48 -2.71
CA GLU A 129 -5.52 20.56 -3.75
C GLU A 129 -5.49 21.27 -5.10
N VAL A 130 -5.04 20.54 -6.12
CA VAL A 130 -5.01 21.00 -7.50
C VAL A 130 -6.29 20.53 -8.17
N ASP A 131 -7.22 21.45 -8.39
CA ASP A 131 -8.44 21.19 -9.12
C ASP A 131 -8.14 21.13 -10.63
N LEU A 132 -8.42 19.97 -11.22
CA LEU A 132 -8.21 19.69 -12.63
C LEU A 132 -9.53 19.51 -13.40
N THR A 133 -10.67 19.84 -12.79
CA THR A 133 -12.01 19.61 -13.37
C THR A 133 -12.33 20.51 -14.56
N GLU A 134 -11.66 21.67 -14.66
CA GLU A 134 -11.88 22.66 -15.72
C GLU A 134 -10.93 22.49 -16.93
N LEU A 135 -10.14 21.41 -16.98
CA LEU A 135 -9.32 21.09 -18.15
C LEU A 135 -10.20 20.58 -19.30
N ASP A 136 -9.79 20.88 -20.54
CA ASP A 136 -10.43 20.30 -21.73
C ASP A 136 -10.14 18.78 -21.81
N GLY A 137 -8.93 18.38 -21.42
CA GLY A 137 -8.49 16.99 -21.37
C GLY A 137 -9.05 16.18 -20.19
N LEU A 138 -9.08 14.86 -20.35
CA LEU A 138 -9.55 13.93 -19.31
C LEU A 138 -8.42 13.61 -18.33
N VAL A 139 -8.68 13.80 -17.04
CA VAL A 139 -7.76 13.45 -15.95
C VAL A 139 -8.21 12.20 -15.20
N THR A 140 -7.28 11.28 -14.97
CA THR A 140 -7.46 10.13 -14.08
C THR A 140 -6.40 10.12 -12.99
N ALA A 141 -6.81 9.87 -11.75
CA ALA A 141 -5.91 9.81 -10.61
C ALA A 141 -6.38 8.73 -9.62
N SER A 142 -5.46 8.22 -8.79
CA SER A 142 -5.83 7.28 -7.73
C SER A 142 -6.66 7.97 -6.65
N ARG A 143 -7.34 7.19 -5.81
CA ARG A 143 -8.03 7.74 -4.64
C ARG A 143 -7.03 8.10 -3.53
N MET A 144 -7.52 8.80 -2.50
CA MET A 144 -6.81 9.09 -1.24
C MET A 144 -5.58 10.00 -1.38
N GLY A 145 -5.77 11.21 -1.92
CA GLY A 145 -4.69 12.21 -2.04
C GLY A 145 -3.67 11.86 -3.12
N PRO A 146 -4.11 11.65 -4.39
CA PRO A 146 -3.20 11.29 -5.47
C PRO A 146 -2.19 12.40 -5.75
N ILE A 147 -0.93 12.00 -5.91
CA ILE A 147 0.17 12.88 -6.32
C ILE A 147 0.60 12.66 -7.77
N TYR A 148 0.06 11.60 -8.41
CA TYR A 148 0.26 11.26 -9.80
C TYR A 148 -1.11 11.24 -10.48
N ALA A 149 -1.21 11.84 -11.67
CA ALA A 149 -2.42 11.82 -12.47
C ALA A 149 -2.09 11.61 -13.95
N GLY A 150 -2.85 10.76 -14.63
CA GLY A 150 -2.80 10.63 -16.08
C GLY A 150 -3.67 11.69 -16.73
N LEU A 151 -3.17 12.35 -17.77
CA LEU A 151 -3.87 13.35 -18.57
C LEU A 151 -3.97 12.84 -20.02
N TYR A 152 -5.20 12.80 -20.54
CA TYR A 152 -5.54 12.32 -21.87
C TYR A 152 -6.13 13.45 -22.70
N HIS A 153 -5.67 13.57 -23.94
CA HIS A 153 -6.12 14.52 -24.94
C HIS A 153 -6.18 15.98 -24.46
N PRO A 154 -5.13 16.51 -23.79
CA PRO A 154 -5.14 17.90 -23.36
C PRO A 154 -5.10 18.87 -24.54
N SER A 155 -5.69 20.04 -24.37
CA SER A 155 -5.49 21.16 -25.29
C SER A 155 -4.14 21.85 -25.04
N ASP A 156 -3.67 22.66 -26.00
CA ASP A 156 -2.48 23.49 -25.79
C ASP A 156 -2.67 24.49 -24.62
N ARG A 157 -3.92 24.91 -24.39
CA ARG A 157 -4.30 25.78 -23.27
C ARG A 157 -4.15 25.06 -21.94
N ASP A 158 -4.58 23.79 -21.85
CA ASP A 158 -4.39 22.97 -20.66
C ASP A 158 -2.90 22.89 -20.30
N LEU A 159 -2.05 22.53 -21.27
CA LEU A 159 -0.61 22.41 -21.05
C LEU A 159 0.03 23.75 -20.65
N TYR A 160 -0.38 24.86 -21.28
CA TYR A 160 0.09 26.18 -20.89
C TYR A 160 -0.29 26.49 -19.45
N TYR A 161 -1.56 26.30 -19.07
CA TYR A 161 -2.06 26.53 -17.72
C TYR A 161 -1.31 25.68 -16.67
N LEU A 162 -1.20 24.37 -16.91
CA LEU A 162 -0.54 23.43 -16.00
C LEU A 162 0.93 23.80 -15.77
N ASN A 163 1.65 24.28 -16.80
CA ASN A 163 3.03 24.73 -16.66
C ASN A 163 3.21 26.00 -15.81
N GLN A 164 2.14 26.76 -15.54
CA GLN A 164 2.19 27.94 -14.67
C GLN A 164 1.92 27.61 -13.19
N LEU A 165 1.47 26.40 -12.87
CA LEU A 165 1.09 26.04 -11.51
C LEU A 165 2.30 25.58 -10.70
N GLU A 166 2.63 26.31 -9.63
CA GLU A 166 3.66 25.90 -8.66
C GLU A 166 3.33 24.55 -8.00
N ALA A 167 2.05 24.21 -7.93
CA ALA A 167 1.55 22.94 -7.41
C ALA A 167 1.85 21.73 -8.34
N ILE A 168 2.38 21.96 -9.55
CA ILE A 168 2.80 20.90 -10.47
C ILE A 168 4.32 20.87 -10.54
N GLN A 169 4.92 19.77 -10.08
CA GLN A 169 6.36 19.56 -10.16
C GLN A 169 6.81 19.12 -11.55
N MET A 170 6.01 18.28 -12.21
CA MET A 170 6.44 17.65 -13.46
C MET A 170 5.24 17.31 -14.35
N ILE A 171 5.41 17.53 -15.65
CA ILE A 171 4.52 17.08 -16.71
C ILE A 171 5.36 16.17 -17.63
N LEU A 172 5.12 14.87 -17.56
CA LEU A 172 5.89 13.86 -18.29
C LEU A 172 5.16 13.41 -19.55
N PRO A 173 5.67 13.70 -20.75
CA PRO A 173 5.04 13.24 -21.99
C PRO A 173 5.13 11.71 -22.14
N GLN A 174 4.13 11.14 -22.82
CA GLN A 174 3.99 9.70 -23.06
C GLN A 174 5.26 9.06 -23.63
N ASN A 175 5.95 9.72 -24.56
CA ASN A 175 7.17 9.19 -25.16
C ASN A 175 8.30 8.97 -24.13
N ARG A 176 8.40 9.81 -23.10
CA ARG A 176 9.35 9.63 -21.99
C ARG A 176 8.87 8.58 -21.00
N LEU A 177 7.56 8.49 -20.76
CA LEU A 177 6.99 7.42 -19.95
C LEU A 177 7.32 6.06 -20.56
N SER A 178 7.08 5.89 -21.86
CA SER A 178 7.32 4.64 -22.60
C SER A 178 8.78 4.20 -22.65
N GLN A 179 9.74 5.11 -22.44
CA GLN A 179 11.16 4.77 -22.34
C GLN A 179 11.53 4.10 -21.01
N VAL A 180 10.87 4.50 -19.92
CA VAL A 180 11.13 4.02 -18.56
C VAL A 180 10.20 2.87 -18.19
N TRP A 181 8.95 2.97 -18.62
CA TRP A 181 7.90 1.99 -18.46
C TRP A 181 7.63 1.41 -19.84
N LYS A 182 8.19 0.23 -20.14
CA LYS A 182 7.94 -0.44 -21.42
C LYS A 182 6.60 -1.18 -21.31
N PRO A 183 5.49 -0.64 -21.83
CA PRO A 183 4.23 -1.34 -21.80
C PRO A 183 4.33 -2.69 -22.51
N GLY A 184 3.75 -3.74 -21.92
CA GLY A 184 3.45 -4.96 -22.67
C GLY A 184 2.43 -4.66 -23.80
N SER A 185 2.28 -5.57 -24.76
CA SER A 185 1.32 -5.42 -25.86
C SER A 185 -0.14 -5.27 -25.40
N SER A 186 -0.47 -5.69 -24.17
CA SER A 186 -1.80 -5.53 -23.55
C SER A 186 -2.12 -4.10 -23.10
N PHE A 187 -1.18 -3.14 -23.25
CA PHE A 187 -1.30 -1.75 -22.79
C PHE A 187 -1.65 -0.74 -23.90
N GLU A 188 -1.80 -1.16 -25.16
CA GLU A 188 -2.08 -0.26 -26.28
C GLU A 188 -3.32 0.62 -26.01
N GLY A 189 -3.16 1.94 -26.12
CA GLY A 189 -4.22 2.94 -25.90
C GLY A 189 -4.55 3.28 -24.44
N ARG A 190 -3.82 2.75 -23.44
CA ARG A 190 -4.11 2.97 -22.00
C ARG A 190 -3.06 3.77 -21.24
N ILE A 191 -2.02 4.26 -21.93
CA ILE A 191 -1.01 5.13 -21.33
C ILE A 191 -1.46 6.57 -21.57
N PRO A 192 -1.48 7.43 -20.54
CA PRO A 192 -1.86 8.82 -20.72
C PRO A 192 -0.91 9.56 -21.66
N ASP A 193 -1.42 10.58 -22.34
CA ASP A 193 -0.60 11.47 -23.19
C ASP A 193 0.44 12.20 -22.33
N TYR A 194 0.09 12.51 -21.09
CA TYR A 194 1.00 13.05 -20.08
C TYR A 194 0.73 12.46 -18.70
N LEU A 195 1.79 12.24 -17.91
CA LEU A 195 1.67 12.01 -16.47
C LEU A 195 2.02 13.29 -15.72
N LEU A 196 1.09 13.75 -14.90
CA LEU A 196 1.27 14.87 -13.99
C LEU A 196 1.82 14.37 -12.65
N VAL A 197 2.75 15.13 -12.08
CA VAL A 197 3.30 14.92 -10.75
C VAL A 197 3.09 16.17 -9.92
N ALA A 198 2.33 16.06 -8.84
CA ALA A 198 2.10 17.15 -7.91
C ALA A 198 3.41 17.56 -7.21
N ALA A 199 3.53 18.84 -6.86
CA ALA A 199 4.55 19.31 -5.94
C ALA A 199 4.36 18.69 -4.54
N ARG A 200 5.43 18.71 -3.73
CA ARG A 200 5.34 18.17 -2.35
C ARG A 200 4.30 19.00 -1.58
N GLY A 201 3.49 18.35 -0.76
CA GLY A 201 2.40 19.01 -0.04
C GLY A 201 1.11 19.17 -0.84
N PHE A 202 1.11 18.92 -2.16
CA PHE A 202 -0.09 19.03 -3.00
C PHE A 202 -0.64 17.66 -3.38
N ALA A 203 -1.95 17.61 -3.67
CA ALA A 203 -2.62 16.46 -4.27
C ALA A 203 -3.57 16.90 -5.38
N PHE A 204 -3.82 16.02 -6.35
CA PHE A 204 -4.79 16.26 -7.40
C PHE A 204 -6.21 15.96 -6.91
N CYS A 205 -7.15 16.83 -7.26
CA CYS A 205 -8.56 16.57 -7.11
C CYS A 205 -9.15 16.20 -8.48
N THR A 206 -9.75 15.03 -8.55
CA THR A 206 -10.53 14.56 -9.71
C THR A 206 -11.99 14.40 -9.30
N PRO A 207 -12.95 14.37 -10.24
CA PRO A 207 -14.36 14.10 -9.91
C PRO A 207 -14.58 12.82 -9.07
N ASP A 208 -13.69 11.83 -9.23
CA ASP A 208 -13.70 10.56 -8.48
C ASP A 208 -12.95 10.59 -7.13
N SER A 209 -12.48 11.76 -6.69
CA SER A 209 -11.71 11.92 -5.46
C SER A 209 -12.56 11.62 -4.21
N SER A 210 -11.89 11.31 -3.09
CA SER A 210 -12.60 10.95 -1.86
C SER A 210 -13.35 12.15 -1.28
N LYS A 211 -14.64 11.98 -0.96
CA LYS A 211 -15.45 13.01 -0.27
C LYS A 211 -14.99 13.34 1.17
N LYS A 212 -14.02 12.60 1.71
CA LYS A 212 -13.47 12.87 3.05
C LYS A 212 -12.39 13.94 2.92
N PRO A 213 -12.41 15.00 3.76
CA PRO A 213 -11.35 15.99 3.78
C PRO A 213 -9.98 15.35 4.01
N LEU A 214 -9.02 15.76 3.19
CA LEU A 214 -7.63 15.38 3.31
C LEU A 214 -6.89 16.43 4.15
N TYR A 215 -6.10 16.00 5.13
CA TYR A 215 -5.32 16.89 6.00
C TYR A 215 -3.81 16.74 5.78
N ARG A 216 -3.39 15.59 5.24
CA ARG A 216 -2.01 15.25 4.95
C ARG A 216 -1.93 14.50 3.63
N VAL A 217 -0.78 14.55 2.98
CA VAL A 217 -0.46 13.80 1.76
C VAL A 217 0.79 12.97 1.96
N ASN A 218 1.02 11.99 1.09
CA ASN A 218 2.24 11.21 1.11
C ASN A 218 3.48 12.10 0.91
N ALA A 219 4.52 11.88 1.70
CA ALA A 219 5.75 12.67 1.66
C ALA A 219 6.69 12.30 0.51
N ARG A 220 6.36 11.33 -0.35
CA ARG A 220 7.19 10.88 -1.49
C ARG A 220 8.62 10.58 -1.10
N ASP A 221 8.79 9.77 -0.07
CA ASP A 221 10.12 9.41 0.42
C ASP A 221 10.81 8.45 -0.56
N ASN A 222 11.94 8.89 -1.12
CA ASN A 222 12.72 8.10 -2.08
C ASN A 222 13.46 6.93 -1.43
N ALA A 223 13.61 6.96 -0.11
CA ALA A 223 14.14 5.89 0.71
C ALA A 223 13.24 5.70 1.93
N ILE A 224 12.96 4.45 2.27
CA ILE A 224 12.07 4.09 3.38
C ILE A 224 12.84 3.26 4.42
N PRO A 225 12.49 3.35 5.71
CA PRO A 225 13.21 2.63 6.74
C PRO A 225 12.92 1.14 6.67
N ILE A 226 13.93 0.33 7.00
CA ILE A 226 13.81 -1.12 7.05
C ILE A 226 14.66 -1.71 8.17
N PHE A 227 14.11 -2.71 8.84
CA PHE A 227 14.83 -3.62 9.71
C PHE A 227 14.74 -5.01 9.10
N ALA A 228 15.88 -5.55 8.70
CA ALA A 228 15.97 -6.85 8.07
C ALA A 228 17.27 -7.56 8.48
N PRO A 229 17.27 -8.89 8.52
CA PRO A 229 18.47 -9.67 8.84
C PRO A 229 19.47 -9.75 7.68
N ASP A 230 19.10 -9.30 6.49
CA ASP A 230 19.96 -9.18 5.30
C ASP A 230 19.99 -7.71 4.84
N PRO A 231 21.10 -7.24 4.24
CA PRO A 231 21.13 -5.91 3.61
C PRO A 231 20.14 -5.82 2.44
N ILE A 232 19.28 -4.80 2.48
CA ILE A 232 18.27 -4.52 1.45
C ILE A 232 18.57 -3.15 0.84
N LYS A 233 18.82 -3.08 -0.47
CA LYS A 233 19.14 -1.80 -1.14
C LYS A 233 17.93 -1.17 -1.80
N SER A 234 16.96 -1.96 -2.22
CA SER A 234 15.69 -1.52 -2.81
C SER A 234 14.52 -2.37 -2.30
N ILE A 235 13.31 -1.82 -2.34
CA ILE A 235 12.08 -2.55 -2.02
C ILE A 235 11.94 -3.86 -2.81
N VAL A 236 12.50 -3.95 -4.02
CA VAL A 236 12.46 -5.18 -4.83
C VAL A 236 13.42 -6.27 -4.36
N ASP A 237 14.38 -5.96 -3.48
CA ASP A 237 15.30 -6.96 -2.92
C ASP A 237 14.65 -7.77 -1.78
N ILE A 238 13.53 -7.29 -1.23
CA ILE A 238 12.84 -7.88 -0.07
C ILE A 238 12.34 -9.30 -0.38
N ALA A 239 11.57 -9.47 -1.47
CA ALA A 239 11.04 -10.80 -1.82
C ALA A 239 12.13 -11.85 -2.08
N PRO A 240 13.20 -11.58 -2.85
CA PRO A 240 14.34 -12.50 -2.98
C PRO A 240 14.99 -12.86 -1.63
N ALA A 241 15.19 -11.87 -0.74
CA ALA A 241 15.78 -12.10 0.58
C ALA A 241 14.91 -13.01 1.46
N ILE A 242 13.60 -12.73 1.51
CA ILE A 242 12.61 -13.56 2.22
C ILE A 242 12.59 -14.99 1.66
N LYS A 243 12.52 -15.15 0.32
CA LYS A 243 12.51 -16.47 -0.33
C LYS A 243 13.75 -17.31 -0.01
N LYS A 244 14.92 -16.67 0.12
CA LYS A 244 16.16 -17.34 0.54
C LYS A 244 16.05 -17.89 1.97
N ARG A 245 15.46 -17.11 2.88
CA ARG A 245 15.30 -17.47 4.31
C ARG A 245 14.21 -18.49 4.57
N LEU A 246 13.10 -18.44 3.83
CA LEU A 246 12.01 -19.42 3.90
C LEU A 246 12.45 -20.88 3.65
N ARG A 247 13.67 -21.10 3.12
CA ARG A 247 14.28 -22.42 3.00
C ARG A 247 14.75 -23.01 4.34
N LYS A 248 14.95 -22.18 5.36
CA LYS A 248 15.58 -22.55 6.65
C LYS A 248 14.76 -22.15 7.86
N GLU A 249 14.01 -21.06 7.78
CA GLU A 249 13.33 -20.46 8.93
C GLU A 249 11.95 -19.91 8.56
N ARG A 250 11.16 -19.57 9.59
CA ARG A 250 9.87 -18.91 9.43
C ARG A 250 10.09 -17.40 9.39
N VAL A 251 9.44 -16.71 8.46
CA VAL A 251 9.68 -15.29 8.20
C VAL A 251 8.40 -14.48 8.34
N ALA A 252 8.48 -13.34 9.02
CA ALA A 252 7.41 -12.34 9.09
C ALA A 252 7.80 -11.11 8.27
N LEU A 253 6.95 -10.71 7.32
CA LEU A 253 7.04 -9.42 6.64
C LEU A 253 6.01 -8.47 7.25
N VAL A 254 6.49 -7.40 7.88
CA VAL A 254 5.69 -6.41 8.61
C VAL A 254 5.79 -5.08 7.88
N VAL A 255 4.67 -4.61 7.34
CA VAL A 255 4.59 -3.32 6.65
C VAL A 255 3.87 -2.31 7.54
N LEU A 256 4.55 -1.21 7.84
CA LEU A 256 4.06 -0.11 8.66
C LEU A 256 3.71 1.06 7.75
N GLU A 257 2.43 1.21 7.42
CA GLU A 257 2.05 2.26 6.47
C GLU A 257 2.17 3.65 7.10
N GLY A 258 2.72 4.61 6.34
CA GLY A 258 2.83 6.00 6.79
C GLY A 258 4.02 6.27 7.72
N ILE A 259 4.90 5.28 7.94
CA ILE A 259 6.09 5.41 8.77
C ILE A 259 7.30 5.79 7.90
N ASP A 260 7.89 6.93 8.24
CA ASP A 260 9.16 7.41 7.68
C ASP A 260 10.36 7.03 8.58
N ARG A 261 11.55 7.44 8.14
CA ARG A 261 12.81 7.18 8.85
C ARG A 261 12.87 7.84 10.23
N GLU A 262 12.22 8.98 10.44
CA GLU A 262 12.26 9.69 11.72
C GLU A 262 11.41 8.99 12.78
N GLN A 263 10.34 8.32 12.35
CA GLN A 263 9.41 7.61 13.22
C GLN A 263 9.79 6.15 13.48
N PHE A 264 10.73 5.58 12.72
CA PHE A 264 11.03 4.15 12.75
C PHE A 264 11.88 3.74 13.96
N MET A 265 11.40 2.78 14.76
CA MET A 265 12.04 2.41 16.04
C MET A 265 12.96 1.19 15.98
N PHE A 266 12.98 0.42 14.89
CA PHE A 266 13.74 -0.84 14.82
C PHE A 266 15.18 -0.70 14.31
N GLY A 267 15.61 0.50 13.91
CA GLY A 267 16.95 0.72 13.38
C GLY A 267 17.05 1.98 12.53
N SER A 268 18.21 2.18 11.91
CA SER A 268 18.48 3.38 11.08
C SER A 268 18.69 3.08 9.59
N ASP A 269 18.64 1.80 9.22
CA ASP A 269 18.80 1.32 7.86
C ASP A 269 17.61 1.72 6.98
N SER A 270 17.88 1.88 5.69
CA SER A 270 16.88 2.26 4.70
C SER A 270 17.15 1.59 3.36
N CYS A 271 16.10 1.45 2.56
CA CYS A 271 16.20 0.97 1.19
C CYS A 271 15.51 1.93 0.21
N ALA A 272 15.91 1.89 -1.06
CA ALA A 272 15.33 2.71 -2.11
C ALA A 272 13.87 2.32 -2.38
N ASN A 273 13.00 3.32 -2.40
CA ASN A 273 11.56 3.22 -2.66
C ASN A 273 11.20 3.86 -4.02
N THR A 274 12.11 3.76 -4.98
CA THR A 274 12.02 4.41 -6.29
C THR A 274 12.27 3.45 -7.42
N TYR A 275 11.76 3.83 -8.59
CA TYR A 275 12.13 3.27 -9.89
C TYR A 275 12.33 4.43 -10.88
N SER A 276 13.58 4.74 -11.21
CA SER A 276 13.94 5.95 -11.97
C SER A 276 13.42 7.22 -11.25
N TRP A 277 12.59 8.03 -11.89
CA TRP A 277 11.96 9.22 -11.31
C TRP A 277 10.71 8.91 -10.46
N TYR A 278 10.16 7.70 -10.58
CA TYR A 278 8.92 7.32 -9.88
C TYR A 278 9.21 6.91 -8.45
N THR A 279 8.54 7.55 -7.50
CA THR A 279 8.53 7.15 -6.09
C THR A 279 7.27 6.37 -5.79
N TYR A 280 7.43 5.19 -5.21
CA TYR A 280 6.32 4.35 -4.80
C TYR A 280 5.57 4.97 -3.62
N LEU A 281 4.25 4.82 -3.62
CA LEU A 281 3.38 5.25 -2.54
C LEU A 281 2.83 4.04 -1.80
N PRO A 282 2.46 4.19 -0.51
CA PRO A 282 1.72 3.19 0.23
C PRO A 282 0.51 2.74 -0.58
N GLY A 283 0.43 1.43 -0.86
CA GLY A 283 -0.63 0.83 -1.67
C GLY A 283 -0.13 -0.23 -2.64
N GLU A 284 -1.00 -0.54 -3.62
CA GLU A 284 -0.87 -1.72 -4.49
C GLU A 284 0.47 -1.82 -5.21
N GLY A 285 0.94 -0.72 -5.82
CA GLY A 285 2.19 -0.70 -6.58
C GLY A 285 3.40 -1.03 -5.70
N GLN A 286 3.46 -0.46 -4.50
CA GLN A 286 4.55 -0.71 -3.56
C GLN A 286 4.48 -2.13 -2.99
N TYR A 287 3.27 -2.61 -2.66
CA TYR A 287 3.05 -3.98 -2.18
C TYR A 287 3.43 -5.01 -3.22
N LEU A 288 3.09 -4.76 -4.48
CA LEU A 288 3.49 -5.62 -5.57
C LEU A 288 5.02 -5.66 -5.70
N ALA A 289 5.69 -4.52 -5.64
CA ALA A 289 7.15 -4.45 -5.71
C ALA A 289 7.83 -5.20 -4.56
N ILE A 290 7.39 -4.96 -3.32
CA ILE A 290 7.90 -5.63 -2.12
C ILE A 290 7.71 -7.15 -2.19
N THR A 291 6.52 -7.61 -2.56
CA THR A 291 6.12 -9.04 -2.46
C THR A 291 6.57 -9.88 -3.65
N THR A 292 6.75 -9.28 -4.81
CA THR A 292 7.19 -9.99 -6.02
C THR A 292 8.69 -9.88 -6.28
N GLY A 293 9.30 -8.78 -5.84
CA GLY A 293 10.69 -8.43 -6.14
C GLY A 293 10.88 -7.91 -7.56
N LYS A 294 9.87 -7.25 -8.10
CA LYS A 294 9.84 -6.71 -9.46
C LYS A 294 9.22 -5.32 -9.45
N HIS A 295 9.77 -4.40 -10.24
CA HIS A 295 9.18 -3.07 -10.33
C HIS A 295 7.84 -3.10 -11.04
N LEU A 296 7.02 -2.08 -10.83
CA LEU A 296 5.65 -2.02 -11.37
C LEU A 296 5.62 -2.20 -12.90
N PRO A 297 6.55 -1.62 -13.68
CA PRO A 297 6.59 -1.81 -15.14
C PRO A 297 6.96 -3.21 -15.59
N ASP A 298 7.50 -4.06 -14.70
CA ASP A 298 7.88 -5.44 -15.01
C ASP A 298 6.72 -6.43 -14.83
N HIS A 299 5.51 -5.93 -14.54
CA HIS A 299 4.29 -6.72 -14.41
C HIS A 299 3.36 -6.55 -15.63
N PRO A 300 2.61 -7.59 -16.01
CA PRO A 300 1.53 -7.43 -16.99
C PRO A 300 0.46 -6.49 -16.44
N TYR A 301 -0.33 -5.90 -17.34
CA TYR A 301 -1.39 -4.98 -16.95
C TYR A 301 -2.79 -5.50 -17.28
N PRO A 302 -3.75 -5.42 -16.34
CA PRO A 302 -3.57 -4.92 -14.97
C PRO A 302 -2.69 -5.86 -14.12
N PRO A 303 -1.89 -5.31 -13.18
CA PRO A 303 -1.01 -6.11 -12.32
C PRO A 303 -1.80 -7.19 -11.58
N GLY A 304 -1.26 -8.40 -11.55
CA GLY A 304 -1.90 -9.57 -10.92
C GLY A 304 -2.70 -10.47 -11.86
N TYR A 305 -2.90 -10.08 -13.13
CA TYR A 305 -3.42 -10.98 -14.15
C TYR A 305 -2.29 -11.85 -14.73
N ARG A 306 -2.59 -13.13 -14.97
CA ARG A 306 -1.73 -14.00 -15.76
C ARG A 306 -2.10 -13.80 -17.22
N ASP A 307 -1.12 -13.44 -18.03
CA ASP A 307 -1.17 -13.74 -19.47
C ASP A 307 -1.19 -15.28 -19.66
#